data_AF-A0A0N7M1I1-F1
#
_entry.id   AF-A0A0N7M1I1-F1
#
_cell.length_a   1.000
_cell.length_b   1.000
_cell.length_c   1.000
_cell.angle_alpha   90.00
_cell.angle_beta   90.00
_cell.angle_gamma   90.00
#
_symmetry.space_group_name_H-M   'P 1'
#
loop_
_entity.id
_entity.type
_entity.pdbx_description
1 polymer ?
#
loop_
_entity_poly.entity_id
_entity_poly.type
_entity_poly.pdbx_seq_one_letter_code
_entity_poly.pdbx_strand_id
1 'polypeptide(L)'
;MMSTVDPTVTDTSELSKQTAYAAYEHLSSPIMVCDNQLVIRYANSVAFEMFKRLELDIQSDLPDFVADDIVGKKVDVFHKNPAYQHKIIAAMSDTHLGKFKIGSTHLAFHASPNLKEDGTLDAVVVEWQDRTAERQVREDLNNFLAEVKAMGDAHEQGNTRVFIDAASYPDSLSEVSEAVNKMVKGHMYIQQCMAGAAEAFAAGDFDFQIEQFPGDKAAVNEGIDHVRDSFRTITNEIRKASEAIVAGDLAVEIHTDGLRGEFLSVMETFDHAFGALSNILGELNTQIQEVSKSSEMVSTSSGTLSTSAERASQAIDEISSSFDETESMVRATSDAATRAHEVANSASQTATEGSETMASLLSAMDGIDSKARSIASINKVIDEIAFQTNLLALNAAVEAARAGQYGRGFAVVAQEVRNLAGRSAKAAQETTSLIEDSSQAIQEGVKIANEMDTSFQSLSDAFDDVKSLVGEINVATREQQSAVSHISNSVAEIAGTAATTDSESSSLASGAEQLSSSTNLMRAQLGRFKLRSNNAAMAEAMADFDLSQLSPEMAAQVQKMLEDENLTKYAAE
;
A
#
# COMPACT_ATOMS: atom_id res chain seq x y z
N MET A 1 -40.81 7.13 -100.27
CA MET A 1 -41.76 6.44 -101.15
C MET A 1 -42.44 7.49 -102.04
N MET A 2 -41.89 7.77 -103.23
CA MET A 2 -42.62 8.54 -104.24
C MET A 2 -43.62 7.58 -104.88
N SER A 3 -44.88 7.73 -104.49
CA SER A 3 -46.01 7.10 -105.16
C SER A 3 -46.09 7.67 -106.57
N THR A 4 -45.96 6.78 -107.55
CA THR A 4 -46.28 7.03 -108.96
C THR A 4 -47.78 7.32 -109.05
N VAL A 5 -48.14 8.60 -109.11
CA VAL A 5 -49.50 9.00 -109.45
C VAL A 5 -49.72 8.66 -110.92
N ASP A 6 -50.72 7.80 -111.17
CA ASP A 6 -51.21 7.45 -112.48
C ASP A 6 -51.73 8.71 -113.20
N PRO A 7 -51.16 9.13 -114.34
CA PRO A 7 -51.53 10.35 -115.04
C PRO A 7 -52.93 10.29 -115.70
N THR A 8 -53.70 9.22 -115.49
CA THR A 8 -55.04 9.04 -116.07
C THR A 8 -56.20 9.15 -115.07
N VAL A 9 -55.95 9.42 -113.79
CA VAL A 9 -57.00 9.75 -112.81
C VAL A 9 -57.35 11.24 -112.94
N THR A 10 -58.44 11.54 -113.63
CA THR A 10 -59.03 12.88 -113.63
C THR A 10 -59.67 13.09 -112.27
N ASP A 11 -58.98 13.81 -111.38
CA ASP A 11 -59.54 14.23 -110.09
C ASP A 11 -60.79 15.09 -110.34
N THR A 12 -61.95 14.52 -110.04
CA THR A 12 -63.27 15.14 -110.21
C THR A 12 -63.74 15.87 -108.95
N SER A 13 -62.91 15.93 -107.90
CA SER A 13 -63.23 16.69 -106.70
C SER A 13 -63.35 18.18 -107.03
N GLU A 14 -64.21 18.90 -106.30
CA GLU A 14 -64.23 20.37 -106.40
C GLU A 14 -62.90 20.99 -105.96
N LEU A 15 -62.03 20.23 -105.29
CA LEU A 15 -60.69 20.66 -104.89
C LEU A 15 -59.77 20.88 -106.10
N SER A 16 -59.83 20.01 -107.12
CA SER A 16 -59.04 20.15 -108.36
C SER A 16 -59.44 21.37 -109.20
N LYS A 17 -60.58 21.99 -108.88
CA LYS A 17 -61.11 23.21 -109.51
C LYS A 17 -60.85 24.48 -108.70
N GLN A 18 -60.35 24.36 -107.46
CA GLN A 18 -60.02 25.51 -106.62
C GLN A 18 -58.66 26.12 -106.99
N THR A 19 -58.51 27.42 -106.80
CA THR A 19 -57.21 28.10 -107.00
C THR A 19 -56.24 27.74 -105.89
N ALA A 20 -54.93 27.81 -106.15
CA ALA A 20 -53.90 27.62 -105.13
C ALA A 20 -54.10 28.52 -103.88
N TYR A 21 -54.68 29.72 -104.07
CA TYR A 21 -54.98 30.64 -102.97
C TYR A 21 -56.08 30.13 -102.05
N ALA A 22 -57.11 29.43 -102.57
CA ALA A 22 -58.13 28.82 -101.73
C ALA A 22 -57.53 27.72 -100.83
N ALA A 23 -56.53 26.98 -101.33
CA ALA A 23 -55.80 26.01 -100.52
C ALA A 23 -54.91 26.67 -99.45
N TYR A 24 -54.21 27.76 -99.79
CA TYR A 24 -53.36 28.49 -98.85
C TYR A 24 -54.13 29.18 -97.71
N GLU A 25 -55.38 29.56 -97.95
CA GLU A 25 -56.23 30.21 -96.93
C GLU A 25 -56.46 29.33 -95.71
N HIS A 26 -56.50 28.00 -95.90
CA HIS A 26 -56.76 27.04 -94.83
C HIS A 26 -55.50 26.55 -94.11
N LEU A 27 -54.32 27.03 -94.49
CA LEU A 27 -53.07 26.65 -93.83
C LEU A 27 -52.84 27.48 -92.56
N SER A 28 -52.42 26.81 -91.48
CA SER A 28 -52.11 27.44 -90.18
C SER A 28 -50.81 28.23 -90.18
N SER A 29 -50.02 28.14 -91.25
CA SER A 29 -48.80 28.93 -91.41
C SER A 29 -49.13 30.26 -92.10
N PRO A 30 -48.55 31.38 -91.66
CA PRO A 30 -48.59 32.63 -92.40
C PRO A 30 -47.99 32.44 -93.80
N ILE A 31 -48.80 32.63 -94.85
CA ILE A 31 -48.35 32.50 -96.25
C ILE A 31 -48.60 33.79 -97.00
N MET A 32 -47.59 34.20 -97.77
CA MET A 32 -47.65 35.34 -98.69
C MET A 32 -47.11 34.93 -100.06
N VAL A 33 -47.80 35.32 -101.13
CA VAL A 33 -47.39 35.02 -102.51
C VAL A 33 -47.15 36.32 -103.26
N CYS A 34 -45.97 36.47 -103.85
CA CYS A 34 -45.67 37.54 -104.80
C CYS A 34 -45.46 36.96 -106.20
N ASP A 35 -45.86 37.72 -107.23
CA ASP A 35 -45.63 37.33 -108.61
C ASP A 35 -44.18 37.58 -109.07
N ASN A 36 -43.87 37.21 -110.31
CA ASN A 36 -42.56 37.46 -110.93
C ASN A 36 -42.21 38.94 -111.13
N GLN A 37 -43.15 39.86 -110.93
CA GLN A 37 -42.90 41.31 -110.88
C GLN A 37 -42.70 41.81 -109.45
N LEU A 38 -42.61 40.89 -108.49
CA LEU A 38 -42.41 41.13 -107.07
C LEU A 38 -43.57 41.88 -106.42
N VAL A 39 -44.76 41.83 -107.03
CA VAL A 39 -45.97 42.39 -106.46
C VAL A 39 -46.65 41.33 -105.62
N ILE A 40 -47.00 41.65 -104.37
CA ILE A 40 -47.75 40.76 -103.50
C ILE A 40 -49.14 40.56 -104.10
N ARG A 41 -49.48 39.32 -104.43
CA ARG A 41 -50.78 38.96 -105.00
C ARG A 41 -51.74 38.36 -104.00
N TYR A 42 -51.19 37.74 -102.96
CA TYR A 42 -52.00 37.07 -101.96
C TYR A 42 -51.26 37.01 -100.62
N ALA A 43 -52.02 37.09 -99.53
CA ALA A 43 -51.60 36.71 -98.20
C ALA A 43 -52.81 36.06 -97.51
N ASN A 44 -52.60 34.97 -96.79
CA ASN A 44 -53.70 34.32 -96.07
C ASN A 44 -54.07 35.07 -94.79
N SER A 45 -55.23 34.76 -94.21
CA SER A 45 -55.68 35.35 -92.94
C SER A 45 -54.62 35.27 -91.83
N VAL A 46 -53.91 34.14 -91.70
CA VAL A 46 -52.86 33.96 -90.68
C VAL A 46 -51.67 34.90 -90.91
N ALA A 47 -51.29 35.18 -92.16
CA ALA A 47 -50.27 36.18 -92.49
C ALA A 47 -50.71 37.60 -92.13
N PHE A 48 -51.95 37.96 -92.41
CA PHE A 48 -52.50 39.25 -91.98
C PHE A 48 -52.54 39.37 -90.45
N GLU A 49 -52.95 38.33 -89.73
CA GLU A 49 -52.94 38.32 -88.26
C GLU A 49 -51.52 38.50 -87.71
N MET A 50 -50.53 37.81 -88.28
CA MET A 50 -49.12 37.96 -87.91
C MET A 50 -48.63 39.39 -88.17
N PHE A 51 -48.86 39.93 -89.37
CA PHE A 51 -48.42 41.28 -89.72
C PHE A 51 -49.13 42.36 -88.92
N LYS A 52 -50.42 42.20 -88.60
CA LYS A 52 -51.15 43.10 -87.69
C LYS A 52 -50.57 43.09 -86.29
N ARG A 53 -50.31 41.90 -85.74
CA ARG A 53 -49.70 41.75 -84.41
C ARG A 53 -48.32 42.42 -84.34
N LEU A 54 -47.57 42.37 -85.43
CA LEU A 54 -46.23 42.93 -85.54
C LEU A 54 -46.18 44.33 -86.16
N GLU A 55 -47.33 44.94 -86.48
CA GLU A 55 -47.39 46.16 -87.31
C GLU A 55 -46.58 47.31 -86.70
N LEU A 56 -46.72 47.56 -85.39
CA LEU A 56 -45.96 48.59 -84.67
C LEU A 56 -44.45 48.31 -84.65
N ASP A 57 -44.06 47.03 -84.51
CA ASP A 57 -42.65 46.63 -84.51
C ASP A 57 -42.05 46.75 -85.92
N ILE A 58 -42.83 46.41 -86.97
CA ILE A 58 -42.43 46.55 -88.37
C ILE A 58 -42.32 48.04 -88.72
N GLN A 59 -43.27 48.88 -88.28
CA GLN A 59 -43.27 50.32 -88.51
C GLN A 59 -42.05 51.05 -87.93
N SER A 60 -41.37 50.45 -86.94
CA SER A 60 -40.09 50.97 -86.43
C SER A 60 -38.98 50.98 -87.49
N ASP A 61 -38.99 50.03 -88.42
CA ASP A 61 -38.05 49.96 -89.54
C ASP A 61 -38.67 50.41 -90.89
N LEU A 62 -39.99 50.32 -91.02
CA LEU A 62 -40.76 50.63 -92.23
C LEU A 62 -41.99 51.50 -91.88
N PRO A 63 -41.84 52.81 -91.66
CA PRO A 63 -42.88 53.67 -91.09
C PRO A 63 -44.22 53.68 -91.86
N ASP A 64 -44.17 53.46 -93.17
CA ASP A 64 -45.34 53.44 -94.05
C ASP A 64 -45.98 52.04 -94.17
N PHE A 65 -45.51 51.06 -93.41
CA PHE A 65 -46.08 49.71 -93.39
C PHE A 65 -47.47 49.74 -92.78
N VAL A 66 -48.46 49.23 -93.52
CA VAL A 66 -49.82 49.04 -93.05
C VAL A 66 -50.21 47.59 -93.36
N ALA A 67 -50.51 46.81 -92.33
CA ALA A 67 -50.68 45.36 -92.44
C ALA A 67 -51.84 44.98 -93.37
N ASP A 68 -52.94 45.74 -93.32
CA ASP A 68 -54.12 45.54 -94.20
C ASP A 68 -53.88 45.99 -95.66
N ASP A 69 -52.79 46.71 -95.93
CA ASP A 69 -52.48 47.30 -97.24
C ASP A 69 -51.12 46.79 -97.73
N ILE A 70 -50.94 45.47 -97.75
CA ILE A 70 -49.75 44.80 -98.31
C ILE A 70 -50.00 44.20 -99.70
N VAL A 71 -51.21 43.69 -99.96
CA VAL A 71 -51.56 43.07 -101.25
C VAL A 71 -51.64 44.15 -102.33
N GLY A 72 -50.97 43.93 -103.45
CA GLY A 72 -50.86 44.89 -104.54
C GLY A 72 -49.62 45.78 -104.48
N LYS A 73 -48.90 45.81 -103.36
CA LYS A 73 -47.61 46.53 -103.25
C LYS A 73 -46.45 45.67 -103.75
N LYS A 74 -45.40 46.32 -104.25
CA LYS A 74 -44.12 45.67 -104.55
C LYS A 74 -43.39 45.34 -103.27
N VAL A 75 -42.85 44.13 -103.14
CA VAL A 75 -42.09 43.73 -101.94
C VAL A 75 -40.86 44.62 -101.69
N ASP A 76 -40.38 45.32 -102.71
CA ASP A 76 -39.26 46.29 -102.66
C ASP A 76 -39.45 47.31 -101.52
N VAL A 77 -40.68 47.78 -101.33
CA VAL A 77 -40.98 48.82 -100.31
C VAL A 77 -40.81 48.29 -98.88
N PHE A 78 -40.73 46.96 -98.71
CA PHE A 78 -40.56 46.30 -97.41
C PHE A 78 -39.14 45.78 -97.18
N HIS A 79 -38.20 46.06 -98.08
CA HIS A 79 -36.82 45.61 -97.96
C HIS A 79 -35.83 46.78 -97.97
N LYS A 80 -34.90 46.81 -97.00
CA LYS A 80 -33.86 47.85 -96.89
C LYS A 80 -32.95 47.94 -98.12
N ASN A 81 -32.76 46.84 -98.86
CA ASN A 81 -31.93 46.80 -100.07
C ASN A 81 -32.58 45.94 -101.18
N PRO A 82 -33.61 46.44 -101.88
CA PRO A 82 -34.39 45.66 -102.83
C PRO A 82 -33.56 44.95 -103.91
N ALA A 83 -32.43 45.55 -104.31
CA ALA A 83 -31.52 44.96 -105.28
C ALA A 83 -30.91 43.61 -104.82
N TYR A 84 -30.78 43.40 -103.51
CA TYR A 84 -30.35 42.12 -102.94
C TYR A 84 -31.43 41.06 -103.07
N GLN A 85 -32.68 41.36 -102.69
CA GLN A 85 -33.81 40.43 -102.84
C GLN A 85 -34.08 40.10 -104.30
N HIS A 86 -33.97 41.08 -105.21
CA HIS A 86 -34.10 40.83 -106.64
C HIS A 86 -33.09 39.79 -107.13
N LYS A 87 -31.83 39.87 -106.67
CA LYS A 87 -30.80 38.89 -107.04
C LYS A 87 -31.11 37.49 -106.51
N ILE A 88 -31.60 37.39 -105.27
CA ILE A 88 -31.99 36.10 -104.69
C ILE A 88 -33.15 35.50 -105.47
N ILE A 89 -34.21 36.27 -105.71
CA ILE A 89 -35.42 35.78 -106.37
C ILE A 89 -35.15 35.44 -107.84
N ALA A 90 -34.38 36.26 -108.56
CA ALA A 90 -34.04 35.99 -109.95
C ALA A 90 -33.19 34.73 -110.15
N ALA A 91 -32.45 34.29 -109.13
CA ALA A 91 -31.62 33.07 -109.16
C ALA A 91 -32.26 31.90 -108.38
N MET A 92 -33.52 32.03 -107.96
CA MET A 92 -34.16 31.07 -107.06
C MET A 92 -34.59 29.81 -107.82
N SER A 93 -33.94 28.68 -107.52
CA SER A 93 -34.29 27.35 -108.03
C SER A 93 -34.80 26.40 -106.95
N ASP A 94 -34.62 26.75 -105.68
CA ASP A 94 -35.02 25.96 -104.51
C ASP A 94 -35.44 26.92 -103.38
N THR A 95 -36.00 26.38 -102.31
CA THR A 95 -36.48 27.12 -101.14
C THR A 95 -35.35 27.86 -100.45
N HIS A 96 -35.48 29.17 -100.34
CA HIS A 96 -34.57 30.03 -99.58
C HIS A 96 -35.03 30.18 -98.13
N LEU A 97 -34.10 29.96 -97.20
CA LEU A 97 -34.35 30.12 -95.77
C LEU A 97 -33.76 31.44 -95.29
N GLY A 98 -34.61 32.31 -94.75
CA GLY A 98 -34.18 33.51 -94.07
C GLY A 98 -34.53 33.48 -92.59
N LYS A 99 -33.76 34.20 -91.79
CA LYS A 99 -34.04 34.45 -90.37
C LYS A 99 -33.73 35.89 -90.06
N PHE A 100 -34.59 36.53 -89.30
CA PHE A 100 -34.36 37.88 -88.82
C PHE A 100 -35.17 38.14 -87.54
N LYS A 101 -35.02 39.34 -86.99
CA LYS A 101 -35.72 39.77 -85.79
C LYS A 101 -36.48 41.06 -86.10
N ILE A 102 -37.73 41.12 -85.65
CA ILE A 102 -38.56 42.33 -85.68
C ILE A 102 -39.06 42.55 -84.26
N GLY A 103 -38.76 43.71 -83.68
CA GLY A 103 -39.02 43.95 -82.25
C GLY A 103 -38.37 42.88 -81.37
N SER A 104 -39.16 42.22 -80.51
CA SER A 104 -38.74 41.06 -79.71
C SER A 104 -38.92 39.71 -80.43
N THR A 105 -39.59 39.69 -81.58
CA THR A 105 -40.00 38.49 -82.30
C THR A 105 -38.90 38.00 -83.24
N HIS A 106 -38.51 36.73 -83.10
CA HIS A 106 -37.58 36.05 -84.00
C HIS A 106 -38.37 35.32 -85.08
N LEU A 107 -38.33 35.85 -86.30
CA LEU A 107 -38.99 35.26 -87.46
C LEU A 107 -37.98 34.49 -88.31
N ALA A 108 -38.43 33.36 -88.82
CA ALA A 108 -37.82 32.66 -89.92
C ALA A 108 -38.82 32.63 -91.08
N PHE A 109 -38.32 32.51 -92.30
CA PHE A 109 -39.18 32.30 -93.46
C PHE A 109 -38.59 31.29 -94.42
N HIS A 110 -39.48 30.61 -95.13
CA HIS A 110 -39.19 29.72 -96.24
C HIS A 110 -39.79 30.35 -97.49
N ALA A 111 -38.94 30.84 -98.40
CA ALA A 111 -39.35 31.41 -99.67
C ALA A 111 -39.13 30.37 -100.77
N SER A 112 -40.20 29.77 -101.27
CA SER A 112 -40.17 28.70 -102.27
C SER A 112 -40.62 29.22 -103.64
N PRO A 113 -39.86 28.96 -104.72
CA PRO A 113 -40.26 29.38 -106.06
C PRO A 113 -41.39 28.50 -106.58
N ASN A 114 -42.41 29.11 -107.16
CA ASN A 114 -43.39 28.46 -108.02
C ASN A 114 -42.99 28.71 -109.48
N LEU A 115 -42.58 27.64 -110.18
CA LEU A 115 -42.06 27.71 -111.54
C LEU A 115 -43.13 27.30 -112.55
N LYS A 116 -43.14 27.94 -113.72
CA LYS A 116 -43.95 27.50 -114.88
C LYS A 116 -43.38 26.22 -115.49
N GLU A 117 -44.14 25.59 -116.38
CA GLU A 117 -43.70 24.39 -117.12
C GLU A 117 -42.39 24.60 -117.92
N ASP A 118 -42.08 25.84 -118.32
CA ASP A 118 -40.84 26.21 -119.03
C ASP A 118 -39.66 26.52 -118.09
N GLY A 119 -39.84 26.36 -116.77
CA GLY A 119 -38.83 26.63 -115.75
C GLY A 119 -38.67 28.10 -115.38
N THR A 120 -39.44 29.02 -115.97
CA THR A 120 -39.43 30.43 -115.58
C THR A 120 -40.20 30.65 -114.28
N LEU A 121 -39.76 31.60 -113.46
CA LEU A 121 -40.42 31.93 -112.19
C LEU A 121 -41.80 32.54 -112.46
N ASP A 122 -42.83 31.94 -111.88
CA ASP A 122 -44.20 32.46 -111.90
C ASP A 122 -44.47 33.33 -110.67
N ALA A 123 -44.19 32.76 -109.49
CA ALA A 123 -44.44 33.37 -108.20
C ALA A 123 -43.45 32.86 -107.15
N VAL A 124 -43.34 33.55 -106.03
CA VAL A 124 -42.64 33.06 -104.83
C VAL A 124 -43.65 32.96 -103.71
N VAL A 125 -43.70 31.79 -103.08
CA VAL A 125 -44.53 31.52 -101.90
C VAL A 125 -43.63 31.64 -100.68
N VAL A 126 -43.97 32.53 -99.75
CA VAL A 126 -43.22 32.76 -98.51
C VAL A 126 -44.05 32.27 -97.34
N GLU A 127 -43.55 31.27 -96.64
CA GLU A 127 -44.08 30.78 -95.36
C GLU A 127 -43.29 31.41 -94.22
N TRP A 128 -43.96 32.07 -93.27
CA TRP A 128 -43.33 32.64 -92.09
C TRP A 128 -43.44 31.71 -90.87
N GLN A 129 -42.44 31.74 -90.00
CA GLN A 129 -42.37 30.96 -88.77
C GLN A 129 -41.87 31.84 -87.62
N ASP A 130 -42.67 31.93 -86.55
CA ASP A 130 -42.22 32.54 -85.29
C ASP A 130 -41.46 31.51 -84.46
N ARG A 131 -40.18 31.78 -84.20
CA ARG A 131 -39.25 30.92 -83.46
C ARG A 131 -38.89 31.48 -82.09
N THR A 132 -39.59 32.51 -81.62
CA THR A 132 -39.27 33.24 -80.39
C THR A 132 -39.38 32.34 -79.16
N ALA A 133 -40.48 31.58 -79.03
CA ALA A 133 -40.72 30.68 -77.91
C ALA A 133 -39.68 29.54 -77.84
N GLU A 134 -39.31 28.93 -78.97
CA GLU A 134 -38.30 27.85 -79.01
C GLU A 134 -36.93 28.35 -78.53
N ARG A 135 -36.55 29.57 -78.90
CA ARG A 135 -35.28 30.17 -78.46
C ARG A 135 -35.28 30.52 -76.99
N GLN A 136 -36.37 31.11 -76.49
CA GLN A 136 -36.49 31.46 -75.08
C GLN A 136 -36.34 30.23 -74.17
N VAL A 137 -37.05 29.14 -74.49
CA VAL A 137 -36.95 27.87 -73.74
C VAL A 137 -35.52 27.32 -73.74
N ARG A 138 -34.79 27.44 -74.85
CA ARG A 138 -33.39 26.97 -74.93
C ARG A 138 -32.45 27.82 -74.08
N GLU A 139 -32.63 29.14 -74.06
CA GLU A 139 -31.85 30.04 -73.22
C GLU A 139 -32.14 29.80 -71.74
N ASP A 140 -33.42 29.67 -71.35
CA ASP A 140 -33.84 29.39 -69.98
C ASP A 140 -33.24 28.06 -69.46
N LEU A 141 -33.26 27.01 -70.30
CA LEU A 141 -32.65 25.71 -69.95
C LEU A 141 -31.13 25.79 -69.76
N ASN A 142 -30.42 26.51 -70.63
CA ASN A 142 -28.97 26.65 -70.51
C ASN A 142 -28.58 27.42 -69.23
N ASN A 143 -29.32 28.47 -68.90
CA ASN A 143 -29.11 29.24 -67.68
C ASN A 143 -29.38 28.37 -66.44
N PHE A 144 -30.48 27.61 -66.43
CA PHE A 144 -30.80 26.69 -65.35
C PHE A 144 -29.68 25.66 -65.10
N LEU A 145 -29.18 25.00 -66.15
CA LEU A 145 -28.10 24.03 -66.02
C LEU A 145 -26.80 24.65 -65.49
N ALA A 146 -26.48 25.88 -65.92
CA ALA A 146 -25.31 26.60 -65.43
C ALA A 146 -25.44 26.93 -63.93
N GLU A 147 -26.63 27.32 -63.48
CA GLU A 147 -26.88 27.65 -62.08
C GLU A 147 -26.90 26.41 -61.18
N VAL A 148 -27.51 25.30 -61.62
CA VAL A 148 -27.43 24.00 -60.93
C VAL A 148 -25.96 23.58 -60.76
N LYS A 149 -25.15 23.72 -61.81
CA LYS A 149 -23.73 23.40 -61.76
C LYS A 149 -22.98 24.33 -60.79
N ALA A 150 -23.23 25.63 -60.86
CA ALA A 150 -22.61 26.60 -59.96
C ALA A 150 -22.97 26.33 -58.49
N MET A 151 -24.23 25.96 -58.20
CA MET A 151 -24.66 25.54 -56.87
C MET A 151 -23.89 24.29 -56.40
N GLY A 152 -23.77 23.27 -57.26
CA GLY A 152 -23.00 22.07 -56.97
C GLY A 152 -21.53 22.36 -56.67
N ASP A 153 -20.86 23.12 -57.55
CA ASP A 153 -19.47 23.54 -57.40
C ASP A 153 -19.27 24.33 -56.09
N ALA A 154 -20.23 25.18 -55.71
CA ALA A 154 -20.19 25.94 -54.46
C ALA A 154 -20.33 25.03 -53.22
N HIS A 155 -21.22 24.04 -53.25
CA HIS A 155 -21.42 23.12 -52.13
C HIS A 155 -20.21 22.21 -51.91
N GLU A 156 -19.57 21.75 -52.99
CA GLU A 156 -18.32 20.97 -52.91
C GLU A 156 -17.18 21.78 -52.27
N GLN A 157 -17.17 23.10 -52.47
CA GLN A 157 -16.24 24.04 -51.83
C GLN A 157 -16.65 24.43 -50.39
N GLY A 158 -17.74 23.87 -49.84
CA GLY A 158 -18.24 24.15 -48.50
C GLY A 158 -19.20 25.34 -48.39
N ASN A 159 -19.51 26.03 -49.49
CA ASN A 159 -20.48 27.13 -49.53
C ASN A 159 -21.92 26.59 -49.69
N THR A 160 -22.40 25.87 -48.68
CA THR A 160 -23.68 25.13 -48.73
C THR A 160 -24.93 26.02 -48.72
N ARG A 161 -24.80 27.34 -48.58
CA ARG A 161 -25.93 28.30 -48.57
C ARG A 161 -26.30 28.86 -49.94
N VAL A 162 -25.64 28.42 -51.00
CA VAL A 162 -25.97 28.79 -52.39
C VAL A 162 -27.16 27.95 -52.87
N PHE A 163 -28.14 28.58 -53.51
CA PHE A 163 -29.36 27.95 -54.01
C PHE A 163 -29.71 28.52 -55.40
N ILE A 164 -30.50 27.77 -56.16
CA ILE A 164 -31.01 28.21 -57.45
C ILE A 164 -32.13 29.24 -57.21
N ASP A 165 -32.13 30.37 -57.93
CA ASP A 165 -33.25 31.32 -57.88
C ASP A 165 -34.43 30.82 -58.73
N ALA A 166 -35.31 30.02 -58.11
CA ALA A 166 -36.45 29.40 -58.79
C ALA A 166 -37.39 30.42 -59.46
N ALA A 167 -37.52 31.63 -58.90
CA ALA A 167 -38.40 32.68 -59.43
C ALA A 167 -37.92 33.26 -60.76
N SER A 168 -36.65 33.04 -61.12
CA SER A 168 -36.05 33.49 -62.37
C SER A 168 -36.37 32.60 -63.58
N TYR A 169 -37.10 31.49 -63.39
CA TYR A 169 -37.39 30.52 -64.45
C TYR A 169 -38.90 30.32 -64.70
N PRO A 170 -39.30 29.90 -65.93
CA PRO A 170 -40.67 29.47 -66.22
C PRO A 170 -41.12 28.31 -65.33
N ASP A 171 -42.44 28.16 -65.14
CA ASP A 171 -43.06 27.23 -64.19
C ASP A 171 -42.42 25.83 -64.12
N SER A 172 -42.17 25.20 -65.27
CA SER A 172 -41.61 23.83 -65.32
C SER A 172 -40.18 23.72 -64.76
N LEU A 173 -39.35 24.76 -64.92
CA LEU A 173 -37.98 24.80 -64.38
C LEU A 173 -37.96 25.36 -62.96
N SER A 174 -38.91 26.24 -62.62
CA SER A 174 -39.09 26.74 -61.26
C SER A 174 -39.44 25.60 -60.30
N GLU A 175 -40.39 24.73 -60.66
CA GLU A 175 -40.74 23.54 -59.85
C GLU A 175 -39.54 22.62 -59.57
N VAL A 176 -38.69 22.39 -60.58
CA VAL A 176 -37.47 21.58 -60.42
C VAL A 176 -36.47 22.29 -59.51
N SER A 177 -36.28 23.60 -59.70
CA SER A 177 -35.39 24.43 -58.86
C SER A 177 -35.80 24.39 -57.39
N GLU A 178 -37.10 24.52 -57.12
CA GLU A 178 -37.66 24.42 -55.77
C GLU A 178 -37.46 23.02 -55.18
N ALA A 179 -37.68 21.95 -55.96
CA ALA A 179 -37.47 20.59 -55.51
C ALA A 179 -36.00 20.31 -55.15
N VAL A 180 -35.07 20.77 -55.99
CA VAL A 180 -33.61 20.66 -55.75
C VAL A 180 -33.22 21.44 -54.50
N ASN A 181 -33.65 22.70 -54.38
CA ASN A 181 -33.39 23.53 -53.21
C ASN A 181 -33.95 22.90 -51.92
N LYS A 182 -35.16 22.33 -51.98
CA LYS A 182 -35.79 21.62 -50.84
C LYS A 182 -35.00 20.38 -50.44
N MET A 183 -34.52 19.59 -51.41
CA MET A 183 -33.68 18.42 -51.16
C MET A 183 -32.39 18.80 -50.42
N VAL A 184 -31.65 19.79 -50.94
CA VAL A 184 -30.42 20.29 -50.32
C VAL A 184 -30.68 20.80 -48.90
N LYS A 185 -31.69 21.67 -48.72
CA LYS A 185 -32.05 22.20 -47.39
C LYS A 185 -32.38 21.08 -46.40
N GLY A 186 -33.03 20.01 -46.85
CA GLY A 186 -33.30 18.83 -46.04
C GLY A 186 -32.04 18.10 -45.58
N HIS A 187 -31.01 17.96 -46.43
CA HIS A 187 -29.73 17.36 -46.02
C HIS A 187 -28.93 18.26 -45.09
N MET A 188 -28.90 19.58 -45.37
CA MET A 188 -28.26 20.55 -44.49
C MET A 188 -28.88 20.56 -43.09
N TYR A 189 -30.21 20.46 -42.99
CA TYR A 189 -30.90 20.42 -41.71
C TYR A 189 -30.47 19.19 -40.88
N ILE A 190 -30.34 18.01 -41.50
CA ILE A 190 -29.83 16.81 -40.82
C ILE A 190 -28.41 17.05 -40.28
N GLN A 191 -27.53 17.65 -41.09
CA GLN A 191 -26.16 17.99 -40.65
C GLN A 191 -26.16 18.96 -39.46
N GLN A 192 -27.07 19.95 -39.46
CA GLN A 192 -27.22 20.87 -38.34
C GLN A 192 -27.73 20.16 -37.07
N CYS A 193 -28.69 19.25 -37.20
CA CYS A 193 -29.17 18.45 -36.07
C CYS A 193 -28.07 17.55 -35.49
N MET A 194 -27.24 16.92 -36.34
CA MET A 194 -26.09 16.13 -35.90
C MET A 194 -25.04 16.99 -35.18
N ALA A 195 -24.73 18.17 -35.71
CA ALA A 195 -23.82 19.10 -35.06
C ALA A 195 -24.36 19.56 -33.69
N GLY A 196 -25.65 19.88 -33.61
CA GLY A 196 -26.30 20.24 -32.34
C GLY A 196 -26.28 19.10 -31.32
N ALA A 197 -26.54 17.86 -31.75
CA ALA A 197 -26.43 16.70 -30.88
C ALA A 197 -25.00 16.48 -30.37
N ALA A 198 -23.99 16.64 -31.24
CA ALA A 198 -22.59 16.55 -30.86
C ALA A 198 -22.19 17.64 -29.84
N GLU A 199 -22.64 18.89 -30.04
CA GLU A 199 -22.42 19.98 -29.09
C GLU A 199 -23.09 19.71 -27.73
N ALA A 200 -24.34 19.22 -27.73
CA ALA A 200 -25.05 18.86 -26.51
C ALA A 200 -24.35 17.73 -25.74
N PHE A 201 -23.96 16.66 -26.43
CA PHE A 201 -23.26 15.53 -25.81
C PHE A 201 -21.87 15.94 -25.29
N ALA A 202 -21.16 16.81 -26.01
CA ALA A 202 -19.89 17.36 -25.54
C ALA A 202 -20.05 18.22 -24.27
N ALA A 203 -21.21 18.88 -24.09
CA ALA A 203 -21.56 19.59 -22.87
C ALA A 203 -22.11 18.67 -21.75
N GLY A 204 -22.25 17.37 -22.00
CA GLY A 204 -22.80 16.39 -21.06
C GLY A 204 -24.34 16.32 -21.03
N ASP A 205 -25.03 17.02 -21.93
CA ASP A 205 -26.48 16.93 -22.09
C ASP A 205 -26.86 15.75 -23.00
N PHE A 206 -26.99 14.58 -22.38
CA PHE A 206 -27.46 13.37 -23.08
C PHE A 206 -28.99 13.30 -23.19
N ASP A 207 -29.74 14.25 -22.65
CA ASP A 207 -31.20 14.30 -22.77
C ASP A 207 -31.64 15.01 -24.05
N PHE A 208 -30.73 15.73 -24.72
CA PHE A 208 -30.97 16.35 -26.02
C PHE A 208 -31.48 15.36 -27.08
N GLN A 209 -32.66 15.64 -27.62
CA GLN A 209 -33.29 14.84 -28.67
C GLN A 209 -33.32 15.60 -30.00
N ILE A 210 -32.95 14.89 -31.06
CA ILE A 210 -33.17 15.35 -32.42
C ILE A 210 -34.52 14.87 -32.94
N GLU A 211 -35.09 15.60 -33.90
CA GLU A 211 -36.31 15.21 -34.60
C GLU A 211 -36.16 13.82 -35.25
N GLN A 212 -37.24 13.04 -35.26
CA GLN A 212 -37.26 11.73 -35.88
C GLN A 212 -37.36 11.85 -37.40
N PHE A 213 -36.33 11.40 -38.11
CA PHE A 213 -36.29 11.49 -39.56
C PHE A 213 -36.96 10.29 -40.24
N PRO A 214 -37.68 10.50 -41.36
CA PRO A 214 -38.38 9.42 -42.05
C PRO A 214 -37.47 8.59 -42.98
N GLY A 215 -37.85 7.34 -43.21
CA GLY A 215 -37.19 6.44 -44.17
C GLY A 215 -35.73 6.18 -43.81
N ASP A 216 -34.87 6.08 -44.82
CA ASP A 216 -33.43 5.79 -44.63
C ASP A 216 -32.69 6.83 -43.77
N LYS A 217 -33.26 8.02 -43.60
CA LYS A 217 -32.68 9.06 -42.73
C LYS A 217 -32.79 8.73 -41.23
N ALA A 218 -33.67 7.79 -40.85
CA ALA A 218 -33.81 7.32 -39.47
C ALA A 218 -32.53 6.69 -38.91
N ALA A 219 -31.64 6.18 -39.79
CA ALA A 219 -30.34 5.66 -39.37
C ALA A 219 -29.48 6.71 -38.62
N VAL A 220 -29.70 8.01 -38.87
CA VAL A 220 -29.05 9.09 -38.12
C VAL A 220 -29.55 9.14 -36.67
N ASN A 221 -30.86 8.94 -36.46
CA ASN A 221 -31.44 8.85 -35.13
C ASN A 221 -30.85 7.66 -34.36
N GLU A 222 -30.84 6.47 -34.97
CA GLU A 222 -30.27 5.25 -34.37
C GLU A 222 -28.80 5.43 -33.98
N GLY A 223 -27.99 6.03 -34.86
CA GLY A 223 -26.58 6.30 -34.57
C GLY A 223 -26.37 7.25 -33.39
N ILE A 224 -27.14 8.35 -33.34
CA ILE A 224 -27.08 9.31 -32.23
C ILE A 224 -27.57 8.69 -30.92
N ASP A 225 -28.64 7.90 -30.96
CA ASP A 225 -29.20 7.22 -29.79
C ASP A 225 -28.21 6.18 -29.24
N HIS A 226 -27.54 5.42 -30.10
CA HIS A 226 -26.52 4.46 -29.66
C HIS A 226 -25.32 5.14 -28.98
N VAL A 227 -24.89 6.30 -29.50
CA VAL A 227 -23.84 7.11 -28.86
C VAL A 227 -24.33 7.63 -27.50
N ARG A 228 -25.56 8.16 -27.45
CA ARG A 228 -26.19 8.65 -26.21
C ARG A 228 -26.23 7.57 -25.13
N ASP A 229 -26.70 6.37 -25.48
CA ASP A 229 -26.89 5.28 -24.53
C ASP A 229 -25.55 4.75 -24.01
N SER A 230 -24.52 4.70 -24.88
CA SER A 230 -23.16 4.34 -24.48
C SER A 230 -22.62 5.32 -23.44
N PHE A 231 -22.70 6.64 -23.71
CA PHE A 231 -22.23 7.66 -22.77
C PHE A 231 -23.02 7.68 -21.47
N ARG A 232 -24.35 7.52 -21.52
CA ARG A 232 -25.20 7.44 -20.33
C ARG A 232 -24.87 6.23 -19.47
N THR A 233 -24.66 5.07 -20.08
CA THR A 233 -24.33 3.83 -19.36
C THR A 233 -23.05 4.04 -18.55
N ILE A 234 -21.99 4.52 -19.20
CA ILE A 234 -20.68 4.71 -18.56
C ILE A 234 -20.72 5.80 -17.51
N THR A 235 -21.38 6.94 -17.80
CA THR A 235 -21.50 8.03 -16.83
C THR A 235 -22.26 7.57 -15.59
N ASN A 236 -23.30 6.73 -15.76
CA ASN A 236 -24.03 6.14 -14.65
C ASN A 236 -23.20 5.13 -13.85
N GLU A 237 -22.43 4.26 -14.50
CA GLU A 237 -21.55 3.31 -13.80
C GLU A 237 -20.41 4.03 -13.05
N ILE A 238 -19.78 5.04 -13.64
CA ILE A 238 -18.79 5.89 -12.97
C ILE A 238 -19.41 6.59 -11.76
N ARG A 239 -20.63 7.11 -11.89
CA ARG A 239 -21.35 7.76 -10.78
C ARG A 239 -21.63 6.76 -9.66
N LYS A 240 -22.16 5.57 -9.98
CA LYS A 240 -22.41 4.50 -8.99
C LYS A 240 -21.13 4.07 -8.28
N ALA A 241 -20.05 3.85 -9.01
CA ALA A 241 -18.75 3.51 -8.45
C ALA A 241 -18.25 4.63 -7.51
N SER A 242 -18.33 5.88 -7.94
CA SER A 242 -17.90 7.02 -7.13
C SER A 242 -18.73 7.14 -5.84
N GLU A 243 -20.05 6.96 -5.93
CA GLU A 243 -20.95 6.93 -4.77
C GLU A 243 -20.61 5.76 -3.82
N ALA A 244 -20.27 4.59 -4.36
CA ALA A 244 -19.86 3.42 -3.59
C ALA A 244 -18.56 3.68 -2.79
N ILE A 245 -17.55 4.31 -3.40
CA ILE A 245 -16.32 4.71 -2.69
C ILE A 245 -16.64 5.64 -1.52
N VAL A 246 -17.51 6.65 -1.74
CA VAL A 246 -17.90 7.61 -0.69
C VAL A 246 -18.67 6.92 0.43
N ALA A 247 -19.52 5.94 0.10
CA ALA A 247 -20.25 5.12 1.06
C ALA A 247 -19.37 4.07 1.77
N GLY A 248 -18.12 3.88 1.33
CA GLY A 248 -17.23 2.83 1.81
C GLY A 248 -17.58 1.44 1.29
N ASP A 249 -18.45 1.33 0.29
CA ASP A 249 -18.87 0.04 -0.27
C ASP A 249 -17.92 -0.36 -1.42
N LEU A 250 -16.84 -1.07 -1.08
CA LEU A 250 -15.90 -1.61 -2.07
C LEU A 250 -16.34 -2.98 -2.61
N ALA A 251 -17.38 -3.57 -2.00
CA ALA A 251 -17.94 -4.86 -2.38
C ALA A 251 -18.80 -4.78 -3.66
N VAL A 252 -19.09 -3.56 -4.15
CA VAL A 252 -19.87 -3.34 -5.37
C VAL A 252 -19.15 -3.91 -6.59
N GLU A 253 -19.93 -4.58 -7.44
CA GLU A 253 -19.51 -5.10 -8.74
C GLU A 253 -19.62 -4.02 -9.82
N ILE A 254 -18.51 -3.77 -10.52
CA ILE A 254 -18.47 -2.81 -11.64
C ILE A 254 -18.94 -3.54 -12.90
N HIS A 255 -20.09 -3.13 -13.42
CA HIS A 255 -20.69 -3.80 -14.58
C HIS A 255 -19.99 -3.36 -15.87
N THR A 256 -19.44 -4.32 -16.60
CA THR A 256 -18.74 -4.11 -17.88
C THR A 256 -19.54 -4.59 -19.09
N ASP A 257 -20.72 -5.16 -18.86
CA ASP A 257 -21.56 -5.75 -19.91
C ASP A 257 -21.95 -4.75 -21.00
N GLY A 258 -21.78 -5.17 -22.26
CA GLY A 258 -22.15 -4.36 -23.43
C GLY A 258 -21.17 -3.24 -23.78
N LEU A 259 -20.17 -2.97 -22.93
CA LEU A 259 -19.11 -2.00 -23.23
C LEU A 259 -18.05 -2.62 -24.14
N ARG A 260 -17.43 -1.79 -25.00
CA ARG A 260 -16.40 -2.20 -25.95
C ARG A 260 -15.33 -1.12 -26.09
N GLY A 261 -14.15 -1.51 -26.53
CA GLY A 261 -13.03 -0.59 -26.76
C GLY A 261 -12.59 0.12 -25.49
N GLU A 262 -12.27 1.42 -25.61
CA GLU A 262 -11.79 2.23 -24.49
C GLU A 262 -12.75 2.29 -23.30
N PHE A 263 -14.06 2.26 -23.56
CA PHE A 263 -15.06 2.28 -22.50
C PHE A 263 -15.01 1.06 -21.59
N LEU A 264 -14.75 -0.12 -22.16
CA LEU A 264 -14.53 -1.35 -21.39
C LEU A 264 -13.25 -1.23 -20.56
N SER A 265 -12.14 -0.79 -21.18
CA SER A 265 -10.84 -0.68 -20.51
C SER A 265 -10.87 0.28 -19.31
N VAL A 266 -11.59 1.40 -19.42
CA VAL A 266 -11.77 2.33 -18.30
C VAL A 266 -12.52 1.66 -17.15
N MET A 267 -13.60 0.92 -17.42
CA MET A 267 -14.39 0.25 -16.38
C MET A 267 -13.65 -0.92 -15.73
N GLU A 268 -12.87 -1.70 -16.50
CA GLU A 268 -11.97 -2.73 -15.94
C GLU A 268 -10.92 -2.10 -15.01
N THR A 269 -10.38 -0.93 -15.37
CA THR A 269 -9.42 -0.21 -14.53
C THR A 269 -10.06 0.24 -13.21
N PHE A 270 -11.32 0.70 -13.24
CA PHE A 270 -12.09 0.99 -12.03
C PHE A 270 -12.28 -0.27 -11.17
N ASP A 271 -12.67 -1.40 -11.78
CA ASP A 271 -12.85 -2.65 -11.04
C ASP A 271 -11.56 -3.11 -10.34
N HIS A 272 -10.43 -3.06 -11.05
CA HIS A 272 -9.12 -3.39 -10.49
C HIS A 272 -8.75 -2.45 -9.33
N ALA A 273 -9.04 -1.15 -9.43
CA ALA A 273 -8.79 -0.20 -8.35
C ALA A 273 -9.62 -0.52 -7.09
N PHE A 274 -10.88 -0.91 -7.26
CA PHE A 274 -11.73 -1.36 -6.15
C PHE A 274 -11.20 -2.64 -5.51
N GLY A 275 -10.81 -3.63 -6.32
CA GLY A 275 -10.19 -4.86 -5.83
C GLY A 275 -8.91 -4.60 -5.03
N ALA A 276 -8.01 -3.76 -5.56
CA ALA A 276 -6.77 -3.39 -4.89
C ALA A 276 -7.01 -2.67 -3.55
N LEU A 277 -7.92 -1.69 -3.52
CA LEU A 277 -8.29 -1.00 -2.28
C LEU A 277 -8.92 -1.96 -1.26
N SER A 278 -9.82 -2.85 -1.71
CA SER A 278 -10.45 -3.86 -0.87
C SER A 278 -9.42 -4.78 -0.22
N ASN A 279 -8.44 -5.26 -0.99
CA ASN A 279 -7.38 -6.13 -0.50
C ASN A 279 -6.50 -5.44 0.55
N ILE A 280 -6.04 -4.20 0.27
CA ILE A 280 -5.21 -3.43 1.21
C ILE A 280 -5.95 -3.19 2.53
N LEU A 281 -7.23 -2.82 2.48
CA LEU A 281 -8.02 -2.63 3.71
C LEU A 281 -8.26 -3.94 4.47
N GLY A 282 -8.39 -5.07 3.76
CA GLY A 282 -8.47 -6.40 4.37
C GLY A 282 -7.18 -6.80 5.07
N GLU A 283 -6.03 -6.58 4.44
CA GLU A 283 -4.71 -6.79 5.04
C GLU A 283 -4.50 -5.92 6.28
N LEU A 284 -4.87 -4.63 6.21
CA LEU A 284 -4.79 -3.71 7.35
C LEU A 284 -5.68 -4.17 8.52
N ASN A 285 -6.89 -4.66 8.24
CA ASN A 285 -7.78 -5.19 9.27
C ASN A 285 -7.15 -6.40 9.99
N THR A 286 -6.51 -7.31 9.25
CA THR A 286 -5.77 -8.45 9.81
C THR A 286 -4.59 -7.98 10.67
N GLN A 287 -3.79 -7.02 10.20
CA GLN A 287 -2.66 -6.46 10.96
C GLN A 287 -3.14 -5.79 12.27
N ILE A 288 -4.26 -5.07 12.24
CA ILE A 288 -4.83 -4.44 13.45
C ILE A 288 -5.26 -5.50 14.47
N GLN A 289 -5.83 -6.62 14.03
CA GLN A 289 -6.17 -7.73 14.93
C GLN A 289 -4.92 -8.33 15.59
N GLU A 290 -3.84 -8.49 14.84
CA GLU A 290 -2.56 -9.00 15.36
C GLU A 290 -1.94 -8.03 16.37
N VAL A 291 -1.96 -6.72 16.09
CA VAL A 291 -1.52 -5.69 17.04
C VAL A 291 -2.38 -5.69 18.30
N SER A 292 -3.71 -5.83 18.16
CA SER A 292 -4.62 -5.91 19.31
C SER A 292 -4.30 -7.09 20.22
N LYS A 293 -4.09 -8.28 19.63
CA LYS A 293 -3.68 -9.49 20.37
C LYS A 293 -2.33 -9.31 21.06
N SER A 294 -1.39 -8.67 20.36
CA SER A 294 -0.07 -8.36 20.91
C SER A 294 -0.14 -7.40 22.10
N SER A 295 -1.02 -6.40 22.01
CA SER A 295 -1.28 -5.45 23.11
C SER A 295 -1.85 -6.16 24.34
N GLU A 296 -2.79 -7.08 24.16
CA GLU A 296 -3.37 -7.86 25.25
C GLU A 296 -2.32 -8.78 25.92
N MET A 297 -1.43 -9.38 25.11
CA MET A 297 -0.29 -10.14 25.64
C MET A 297 0.66 -9.24 26.43
N VAL A 298 1.01 -8.06 25.94
CA VAL A 298 1.86 -7.09 26.67
C VAL A 298 1.22 -6.68 27.99
N SER A 299 -0.08 -6.39 28.02
CA SER A 299 -0.82 -6.07 29.25
C SER A 299 -0.74 -7.22 30.26
N THR A 300 -0.94 -8.46 29.82
CA THR A 300 -0.89 -9.65 30.67
C THR A 300 0.53 -9.90 31.21
N SER A 301 1.54 -9.77 30.34
CA SER A 301 2.96 -9.89 30.72
C SER A 301 3.36 -8.80 31.71
N SER A 302 2.86 -7.58 31.56
CA SER A 302 3.10 -6.49 32.50
C SER A 302 2.56 -6.83 33.89
N GLY A 303 1.31 -7.30 33.99
CA GLY A 303 0.74 -7.73 35.28
C GLY A 303 1.56 -8.84 35.95
N THR A 304 2.08 -9.78 35.17
CA THR A 304 2.98 -10.84 35.66
C THR A 304 4.32 -10.28 36.15
N LEU A 305 4.87 -9.29 35.43
CA LEU A 305 6.13 -8.63 35.78
C LEU A 305 6.01 -7.83 37.07
N SER A 306 4.91 -7.09 37.27
CA SER A 306 4.65 -6.35 38.52
C SER A 306 4.53 -7.32 39.71
N THR A 307 3.76 -8.41 39.55
CA THR A 307 3.66 -9.45 40.59
C THR A 307 5.03 -10.09 40.91
N SER A 308 5.90 -10.22 39.90
CA SER A 308 7.25 -10.76 40.09
C SER A 308 8.17 -9.78 40.80
N ALA A 309 8.05 -8.49 40.50
CA ALA A 309 8.76 -7.42 41.19
C ALA A 309 8.34 -7.31 42.66
N GLU A 310 7.05 -7.42 42.97
CA GLU A 310 6.54 -7.48 44.35
C GLU A 310 7.13 -8.68 45.12
N ARG A 311 7.13 -9.87 44.51
CA ARG A 311 7.76 -11.06 45.13
C ARG A 311 9.26 -10.90 45.33
N ALA A 312 9.95 -10.28 44.38
CA ALA A 312 11.37 -9.98 44.52
C ALA A 312 11.61 -9.03 45.71
N SER A 313 10.79 -8.00 45.87
CA SER A 313 10.87 -7.07 47.00
C SER A 313 10.68 -7.80 48.34
N GLN A 314 9.71 -8.70 48.44
CA GLN A 314 9.50 -9.50 49.66
C GLN A 314 10.70 -10.39 49.98
N ALA A 315 11.27 -11.06 48.98
CA ALA A 315 12.47 -11.88 49.16
C ALA A 315 13.68 -11.03 49.60
N ILE A 316 13.79 -9.81 49.11
CA ILE A 316 14.85 -8.87 49.50
C ILE A 316 14.71 -8.44 50.96
N ASP A 317 13.50 -8.16 51.43
CA ASP A 317 13.25 -7.84 52.85
C ASP A 317 13.69 -9.00 53.76
N GLU A 318 13.38 -10.25 53.36
CA GLU A 318 13.75 -11.47 54.09
C GLU A 318 15.28 -11.70 54.09
N ILE A 319 15.92 -11.46 52.96
CA ILE A 319 17.38 -11.51 52.81
C ILE A 319 18.05 -10.43 53.66
N SER A 320 17.51 -9.21 53.69
CA SER A 320 18.03 -8.11 54.51
C SER A 320 18.01 -8.46 56.00
N SER A 321 16.90 -9.03 56.49
CA SER A 321 16.81 -9.51 57.87
C SER A 321 17.85 -10.60 58.18
N SER A 322 18.07 -11.51 57.23
CA SER A 322 19.08 -12.58 57.37
C SER A 322 20.51 -12.02 57.40
N PHE A 323 20.77 -10.92 56.68
CA PHE A 323 22.05 -10.22 56.72
C PHE A 323 22.30 -9.47 58.03
N ASP A 324 21.28 -8.81 58.58
CA ASP A 324 21.38 -8.17 59.90
C ASP A 324 21.72 -9.20 60.98
N GLU A 325 21.10 -10.39 60.93
CA GLU A 325 21.42 -11.49 61.84
C GLU A 325 22.84 -12.04 61.62
N THR A 326 23.26 -12.20 60.37
CA THR A 326 24.62 -12.63 60.01
C THR A 326 25.66 -11.62 60.50
N GLU A 327 25.43 -10.31 60.34
CA GLU A 327 26.32 -9.27 60.82
C GLU A 327 26.46 -9.33 62.35
N SER A 328 25.34 -9.52 63.05
CA SER A 328 25.34 -9.71 64.51
C SER A 328 26.15 -10.95 64.93
N MET A 329 26.01 -12.07 64.20
CA MET A 329 26.79 -13.28 64.48
C MET A 329 28.29 -13.11 64.23
N VAL A 330 28.67 -12.40 63.16
CA VAL A 330 30.08 -12.09 62.85
C VAL A 330 30.68 -11.21 63.95
N ARG A 331 29.96 -10.19 64.42
CA ARG A 331 30.39 -9.35 65.56
C ARG A 331 30.54 -10.18 66.84
N ALA A 332 29.55 -11.01 67.18
CA ALA A 332 29.61 -11.87 68.35
C ALA A 332 30.80 -12.87 68.30
N THR A 333 31.11 -13.38 67.11
CA THR A 333 32.27 -14.25 66.88
C THR A 333 33.59 -13.49 67.09
N SER A 334 33.69 -12.27 66.58
CA SER A 334 34.87 -11.39 66.81
C SER A 334 35.11 -11.13 68.29
N ASP A 335 34.05 -10.82 69.04
CA ASP A 335 34.13 -10.58 70.48
C ASP A 335 34.49 -11.86 71.26
N ALA A 336 33.95 -13.02 70.85
CA ALA A 336 34.31 -14.30 71.44
C ALA A 336 35.77 -14.66 71.16
N ALA A 337 36.26 -14.44 69.95
CA ALA A 337 37.66 -14.65 69.58
C ALA A 337 38.60 -13.73 70.38
N THR A 338 38.24 -12.46 70.54
CA THR A 338 39.03 -11.50 71.34
C THR A 338 39.14 -11.95 72.79
N ARG A 339 38.02 -12.37 73.42
CA ARG A 339 38.03 -12.91 74.78
C ARG A 339 38.83 -14.22 74.89
N ALA A 340 38.73 -15.12 73.91
CA ALA A 340 39.52 -16.35 73.89
C ALA A 340 41.02 -16.04 73.81
N HIS A 341 41.42 -15.03 73.05
CA HIS A 341 42.82 -14.57 72.96
C HIS A 341 43.34 -14.08 74.32
N GLU A 342 42.54 -13.27 75.04
CA GLU A 342 42.89 -12.78 76.37
C GLU A 342 43.03 -13.91 77.39
N VAL A 343 42.11 -14.88 77.39
CA VAL A 343 42.16 -16.05 78.27
C VAL A 343 43.39 -16.91 77.96
N ALA A 344 43.69 -17.16 76.68
CA ALA A 344 44.86 -17.93 76.28
C ALA A 344 46.17 -17.23 76.69
N ASN A 345 46.25 -15.90 76.56
CA ASN A 345 47.39 -15.12 77.05
C ASN A 345 47.56 -15.23 78.57
N SER A 346 46.49 -15.06 79.34
CA SER A 346 46.55 -15.17 80.80
C SER A 346 46.92 -16.59 81.26
N ALA A 347 46.41 -17.62 80.60
CA ALA A 347 46.69 -19.02 80.94
C ALA A 347 48.12 -19.41 80.58
N SER A 348 48.63 -18.97 79.42
CA SER A 348 50.03 -19.12 79.01
C SER A 348 50.97 -18.45 80.03
N GLN A 349 50.69 -17.22 80.45
CA GLN A 349 51.47 -16.54 81.49
C GLN A 349 51.46 -17.31 82.81
N THR A 350 50.30 -17.81 83.24
CA THR A 350 50.17 -18.60 84.47
C THR A 350 50.99 -19.90 84.40
N ALA A 351 51.03 -20.54 83.24
CA ALA A 351 51.86 -21.72 83.02
C ALA A 351 53.36 -21.39 83.09
N THR A 352 53.79 -20.25 82.53
CA THR A 352 55.17 -19.76 82.65
C THR A 352 55.55 -19.49 84.10
N GLU A 353 54.72 -18.77 84.86
CA GLU A 353 54.94 -18.50 86.29
C GLU A 353 54.98 -19.80 87.13
N GLY A 354 54.16 -20.80 86.75
CA GLY A 354 54.18 -22.13 87.33
C GLY A 354 55.52 -22.86 87.12
N SER A 355 56.06 -22.81 85.89
CA SER A 355 57.37 -23.36 85.56
C SER A 355 58.51 -22.67 86.34
N GLU A 356 58.50 -21.33 86.43
CA GLU A 356 59.47 -20.58 87.25
C GLU A 356 59.42 -20.98 88.73
N THR A 357 58.22 -21.22 89.26
CA THR A 357 58.01 -21.69 90.63
C THR A 357 58.55 -23.11 90.83
N MET A 358 58.35 -24.01 89.87
CA MET A 358 58.93 -25.36 89.89
C MET A 358 60.46 -25.33 89.82
N ALA A 359 61.05 -24.45 89.00
CA ALA A 359 62.50 -24.26 88.95
C ALA A 359 63.06 -23.81 90.31
N SER A 360 62.36 -22.91 91.00
CA SER A 360 62.71 -22.48 92.36
C SER A 360 62.59 -23.61 93.38
N LEU A 361 61.55 -24.44 93.29
CA LEU A 361 61.36 -25.62 94.14
C LEU A 361 62.46 -26.66 93.93
N LEU A 362 62.82 -26.95 92.68
CA LEU A 362 63.92 -27.85 92.32
C LEU A 362 65.25 -27.38 92.92
N SER A 363 65.54 -26.07 92.83
CA SER A 363 66.73 -25.48 93.47
C SER A 363 66.72 -25.64 94.99
N ALA A 364 65.56 -25.44 95.64
CA ALA A 364 65.43 -25.64 97.08
C ALA A 364 65.62 -27.13 97.47
N MET A 365 65.06 -28.06 96.70
CA MET A 365 65.20 -29.50 96.92
C MET A 365 66.64 -29.99 96.75
N ASP A 366 67.36 -29.50 95.74
CA ASP A 366 68.81 -29.75 95.58
C ASP A 366 69.60 -29.23 96.80
N GLY A 367 69.24 -28.04 97.29
CA GLY A 367 69.76 -27.49 98.53
C GLY A 367 69.53 -28.41 99.74
N ILE A 368 68.32 -28.95 99.90
CA ILE A 368 67.98 -29.88 100.99
C ILE A 368 68.75 -31.20 100.83
N ASP A 369 68.82 -31.79 99.64
CA ASP A 369 69.56 -33.04 99.38
C ASP A 369 71.05 -32.88 99.72
N SER A 370 71.66 -31.76 99.31
CA SER A 370 73.04 -31.42 99.64
C SER A 370 73.27 -31.33 101.17
N LYS A 371 72.33 -30.72 101.91
CA LYS A 371 72.38 -30.69 103.38
C LYS A 371 72.20 -32.09 103.99
N ALA A 372 71.27 -32.90 103.48
CA ALA A 372 71.06 -34.27 103.94
C ALA A 372 72.32 -35.13 103.77
N ARG A 373 72.99 -35.06 102.61
CA ARG A 373 74.29 -35.73 102.36
C ARG A 373 75.38 -35.26 103.32
N SER A 374 75.41 -33.96 103.62
CA SER A 374 76.37 -33.39 104.59
C SER A 374 76.11 -33.95 106.00
N ILE A 375 74.85 -34.04 106.43
CA ILE A 375 74.48 -34.62 107.72
C ILE A 375 74.84 -36.12 107.74
N ALA A 376 74.59 -36.87 106.67
CA ALA A 376 74.98 -38.28 106.56
C ALA A 376 76.50 -38.47 106.77
N SER A 377 77.31 -37.60 106.16
CA SER A 377 78.77 -37.62 106.35
C SER A 377 79.18 -37.32 107.80
N ILE A 378 78.53 -36.36 108.46
CA ILE A 378 78.79 -36.05 109.89
C ILE A 378 78.40 -37.25 110.76
N ASN A 379 77.25 -37.85 110.48
CA ASN A 379 76.74 -38.97 111.26
C ASN A 379 77.61 -40.22 111.12
N LYS A 380 78.22 -40.44 109.95
CA LYS A 380 79.27 -41.46 109.75
C LYS A 380 80.49 -41.22 110.65
N VAL A 381 80.95 -39.98 110.77
CA VAL A 381 82.05 -39.61 111.69
C VAL A 381 81.65 -39.87 113.14
N ILE A 382 80.39 -39.60 113.53
CA ILE A 382 79.89 -39.89 114.88
C ILE A 382 79.90 -41.40 115.17
N ASP A 383 79.47 -42.23 114.21
CA ASP A 383 79.53 -43.70 114.35
C ASP A 383 80.98 -44.20 114.48
N GLU A 384 81.91 -43.64 113.70
CA GLU A 384 83.35 -43.92 113.82
C GLU A 384 83.92 -43.51 115.19
N ILE A 385 83.54 -42.33 115.71
CA ILE A 385 83.93 -41.87 117.06
C ILE A 385 83.35 -42.80 118.13
N ALA A 386 82.08 -43.20 118.02
CA ALA A 386 81.46 -44.14 118.94
C ALA A 386 82.17 -45.50 118.93
N PHE A 387 82.55 -46.00 117.76
CA PHE A 387 83.33 -47.23 117.63
C PHE A 387 84.72 -47.11 118.26
N GLN A 388 85.45 -46.02 118.00
CA GLN A 388 86.74 -45.74 118.62
C GLN A 388 86.63 -45.62 120.15
N THR A 389 85.58 -44.96 120.65
CA THR A 389 85.31 -44.80 122.09
C THR A 389 85.01 -46.15 122.75
N ASN A 390 84.26 -47.02 122.07
CA ASN A 390 83.99 -48.38 122.53
C ASN A 390 85.28 -49.22 122.62
N LEU A 391 86.21 -49.08 121.66
CA LEU A 391 87.53 -49.73 121.69
C LEU A 391 88.43 -49.17 122.81
N LEU A 392 88.46 -47.86 122.99
CA LEU A 392 89.20 -47.21 124.09
C LEU A 392 88.68 -47.65 125.46
N ALA A 393 87.36 -47.72 125.61
CA ALA A 393 86.70 -48.19 126.82
C ALA A 393 86.99 -49.67 127.09
N LEU A 394 87.03 -50.51 126.05
CA LEU A 394 87.45 -51.91 126.16
C LEU A 394 88.90 -52.03 126.64
N ASN A 395 89.82 -51.25 126.05
CA ASN A 395 91.23 -51.22 126.48
C ASN A 395 91.35 -50.75 127.94
N ALA A 396 90.61 -49.72 128.34
CA ALA A 396 90.58 -49.23 129.72
C ALA A 396 90.00 -50.27 130.70
N ALA A 397 88.95 -51.02 130.31
CA ALA A 397 88.38 -52.08 131.12
C ALA A 397 89.37 -53.25 131.30
N VAL A 398 90.14 -53.60 130.26
CA VAL A 398 91.21 -54.60 130.32
C VAL A 398 92.33 -54.16 131.26
N GLU A 399 92.80 -52.92 131.15
CA GLU A 399 93.88 -52.41 132.02
C GLU A 399 93.40 -52.25 133.48
N ALA A 400 92.13 -51.87 133.69
CA ALA A 400 91.51 -51.85 135.01
C ALA A 400 91.38 -53.25 135.64
N ALA A 401 91.08 -54.28 134.85
CA ALA A 401 91.11 -55.67 135.30
C ALA A 401 92.53 -56.14 135.64
N ARG A 402 93.53 -55.68 134.88
CA ARG A 402 94.96 -55.97 135.11
C ARG A 402 95.50 -55.35 136.40
N ALA A 403 94.99 -54.19 136.82
CA ALA A 403 95.32 -53.52 138.08
C ALA A 403 94.65 -54.13 139.33
N GLY A 404 93.86 -55.20 139.18
CA GLY A 404 93.28 -55.96 140.29
C GLY A 404 92.37 -55.14 141.21
N GLN A 405 92.62 -55.19 142.54
CA GLN A 405 91.75 -54.51 143.52
C GLN A 405 91.77 -52.97 143.42
N TYR A 406 92.86 -52.38 142.96
CA TYR A 406 93.01 -50.92 142.80
C TYR A 406 92.33 -50.38 141.53
N GLY A 407 92.02 -51.26 140.55
CA GLY A 407 91.37 -50.89 139.29
C GLY A 407 89.83 -50.98 139.28
N ARG A 408 89.20 -51.46 140.37
CA ARG A 408 87.74 -51.68 140.43
C ARG A 408 86.90 -50.45 140.09
N GLY A 409 87.27 -49.27 140.58
CA GLY A 409 86.57 -48.01 140.25
C GLY A 409 86.69 -47.63 138.78
N PHE A 410 87.89 -47.81 138.20
CA PHE A 410 88.15 -47.57 136.77
C PHE A 410 87.43 -48.56 135.86
N ALA A 411 87.29 -49.83 136.27
CA ALA A 411 86.57 -50.84 135.51
C ALA A 411 85.08 -50.50 135.34
N VAL A 412 84.45 -49.96 136.40
CA VAL A 412 83.05 -49.51 136.34
C VAL A 412 82.90 -48.32 135.38
N VAL A 413 83.79 -47.33 135.46
CA VAL A 413 83.78 -46.18 134.55
C VAL A 413 84.00 -46.63 133.10
N ALA A 414 84.95 -47.54 132.86
CA ALA A 414 85.22 -48.07 131.52
C ALA A 414 84.02 -48.84 130.94
N GLN A 415 83.32 -49.61 131.75
CA GLN A 415 82.09 -50.30 131.32
C GLN A 415 80.95 -49.33 131.01
N GLU A 416 80.82 -48.24 131.79
CA GLU A 416 79.81 -47.19 131.54
C GLU A 416 80.11 -46.40 130.26
N VAL A 417 81.39 -46.02 130.03
CA VAL A 417 81.82 -45.38 128.77
C VAL A 417 81.58 -46.30 127.58
N ARG A 418 81.83 -47.61 127.73
CA ARG A 418 81.55 -48.61 126.68
C ARG A 418 80.06 -48.69 126.35
N ASN A 419 79.21 -48.70 127.38
CA ASN A 419 77.74 -48.71 127.20
C ASN A 419 77.26 -47.41 126.52
N LEU A 420 77.79 -46.26 126.92
CA LEU A 420 77.48 -44.97 126.29
C LEU A 420 77.93 -44.93 124.82
N ALA A 421 79.11 -45.48 124.51
CA ALA A 421 79.60 -45.60 123.15
C ALA A 421 78.70 -46.52 122.29
N GLY A 422 78.26 -47.66 122.83
CA GLY A 422 77.30 -48.54 122.16
C GLY A 422 75.94 -47.88 121.91
N ARG A 423 75.43 -47.09 122.88
CA ARG A 423 74.22 -46.28 122.70
C ARG A 423 74.41 -45.18 121.64
N SER A 424 75.59 -44.55 121.59
CA SER A 424 75.91 -43.51 120.61
C SER A 424 76.00 -44.08 119.19
N ALA A 425 76.63 -45.25 119.01
CA ALA A 425 76.68 -45.95 117.72
C ALA A 425 75.27 -46.35 117.25
N LYS A 426 74.43 -46.89 118.15
CA LYS A 426 73.05 -47.23 117.83
C LYS A 426 72.23 -46.00 117.41
N ALA A 427 72.34 -44.90 118.16
CA ALA A 427 71.64 -43.64 117.81
C ALA A 427 72.15 -43.04 116.49
N ALA A 428 73.46 -43.15 116.21
CA ALA A 428 74.03 -42.77 114.93
C ALA A 428 73.45 -43.63 113.80
N GLN A 429 73.41 -44.96 113.92
CA GLN A 429 72.79 -45.83 112.91
C GLN A 429 71.31 -45.53 112.68
N GLU A 430 70.52 -45.31 113.73
CA GLU A 430 69.10 -44.91 113.60
C GLU A 430 68.97 -43.57 112.86
N THR A 431 69.86 -42.61 113.15
CA THR A 431 69.88 -41.31 112.45
C THR A 431 70.30 -41.46 110.99
N THR A 432 71.21 -42.37 110.66
CA THR A 432 71.60 -42.66 109.26
C THR A 432 70.42 -43.17 108.47
N SER A 433 69.66 -44.13 109.03
CA SER A 433 68.44 -44.65 108.38
C SER A 433 67.44 -43.53 108.10
N LEU A 434 67.19 -42.63 109.06
CA LEU A 434 66.28 -41.50 108.87
C LEU A 434 66.77 -40.51 107.79
N ILE A 435 68.09 -40.30 107.68
CA ILE A 435 68.67 -39.43 106.65
C ILE A 435 68.57 -40.09 105.26
N GLU A 436 68.80 -41.40 105.16
CA GLU A 436 68.61 -42.17 103.93
C GLU A 436 67.15 -42.11 103.46
N ASP A 437 66.19 -42.37 104.36
CA ASP A 437 64.76 -42.25 104.08
C ASP A 437 64.38 -40.82 103.63
N SER A 438 64.95 -39.81 104.29
CA SER A 438 64.74 -38.40 103.91
C SER A 438 65.32 -38.07 102.54
N SER A 439 66.52 -38.57 102.21
CA SER A 439 67.14 -38.37 100.89
C SER A 439 66.31 -39.05 99.80
N GLN A 440 65.78 -40.25 100.05
CA GLN A 440 64.87 -40.91 99.12
C GLN A 440 63.58 -40.09 98.90
N ALA A 441 62.98 -39.56 99.97
CA ALA A 441 61.80 -38.71 99.86
C ALA A 441 62.08 -37.40 99.08
N ILE A 442 63.26 -36.81 99.24
CA ILE A 442 63.68 -35.63 98.48
C ILE A 442 63.84 -35.96 96.99
N GLN A 443 64.47 -37.10 96.65
CA GLN A 443 64.63 -37.53 95.25
C GLN A 443 63.28 -37.77 94.56
N GLU A 444 62.32 -38.38 95.26
CA GLU A 444 60.96 -38.52 94.72
C GLU A 444 60.27 -37.16 94.54
N GLY A 445 60.47 -36.22 95.49
CA GLY A 445 59.98 -34.84 95.36
C GLY A 445 60.58 -34.10 94.15
N VAL A 446 61.89 -34.26 93.90
CA VAL A 446 62.57 -33.72 92.71
C VAL A 446 61.98 -34.30 91.43
N LYS A 447 61.70 -35.61 91.40
CA LYS A 447 61.10 -36.26 90.25
C LYS A 447 59.71 -35.69 89.95
N ILE A 448 58.84 -35.60 90.95
CA ILE A 448 57.49 -35.02 90.80
C ILE A 448 57.55 -33.56 90.34
N ALA A 449 58.48 -32.77 90.89
CA ALA A 449 58.64 -31.38 90.49
C ALA A 449 59.10 -31.22 89.02
N ASN A 450 59.98 -32.09 88.53
CA ASN A 450 60.37 -32.11 87.11
C ASN A 450 59.22 -32.53 86.19
N GLU A 451 58.40 -33.51 86.61
CA GLU A 451 57.20 -33.91 85.86
C GLU A 451 56.17 -32.76 85.78
N MET A 452 56.01 -32.01 86.87
CA MET A 452 55.19 -30.79 86.92
C MET A 452 55.74 -29.69 86.00
N ASP A 453 57.04 -29.43 86.02
CA ASP A 453 57.67 -28.42 85.14
C ASP A 453 57.45 -28.73 83.66
N THR A 454 57.64 -30.00 83.27
CA THR A 454 57.35 -30.49 81.91
C THR A 454 55.88 -30.29 81.53
N SER A 455 54.97 -30.51 82.49
CA SER A 455 53.52 -30.31 82.28
C SER A 455 53.17 -28.83 82.09
N PHE A 456 53.82 -27.92 82.83
CA PHE A 456 53.64 -26.47 82.63
C PHE A 456 54.17 -25.98 81.29
N GLN A 457 55.31 -26.50 80.82
CA GLN A 457 55.83 -26.19 79.48
C GLN A 457 54.86 -26.66 78.39
N SER A 458 54.36 -27.89 78.49
CA SER A 458 53.36 -28.41 77.54
C SER A 458 52.05 -27.61 77.56
N LEU A 459 51.63 -27.09 78.72
CA LEU A 459 50.47 -26.19 78.81
C LEU A 459 50.75 -24.85 78.13
N SER A 460 51.95 -24.28 78.30
CA SER A 460 52.34 -23.04 77.63
C SER A 460 52.28 -23.19 76.11
N ASP A 461 52.86 -24.27 75.57
CA ASP A 461 52.84 -24.58 74.14
C ASP A 461 51.40 -24.72 73.62
N ALA A 462 50.54 -25.46 74.34
CA ALA A 462 49.14 -25.62 73.97
C ALA A 462 48.35 -24.29 73.95
N PHE A 463 48.65 -23.36 74.86
CA PHE A 463 48.02 -22.04 74.86
C PHE A 463 48.55 -21.13 73.75
N ASP A 464 49.81 -21.28 73.33
CA ASP A 464 50.33 -20.58 72.16
C ASP A 464 49.67 -21.07 70.86
N ASP A 465 49.39 -22.37 70.73
CA ASP A 465 48.59 -22.91 69.62
C ASP A 465 47.17 -22.32 69.60
N VAL A 466 46.53 -22.20 70.78
CA VAL A 466 45.20 -21.56 70.90
C VAL A 466 45.26 -20.10 70.46
N LYS A 467 46.31 -19.34 70.84
CA LYS A 467 46.47 -17.94 70.38
C LYS A 467 46.58 -17.87 68.86
N SER A 468 47.30 -18.79 68.23
CA SER A 468 47.44 -18.86 66.77
C SER A 468 46.09 -19.08 66.09
N LEU A 469 45.34 -20.11 66.52
CA LEU A 469 44.01 -20.42 65.99
C LEU A 469 43.02 -19.25 66.14
N VAL A 470 43.03 -18.59 67.30
CA VAL A 470 42.21 -17.41 67.54
C VAL A 470 42.65 -16.22 66.65
N GLY A 471 43.93 -16.11 66.34
CA GLY A 471 44.45 -15.17 65.36
C GLY A 471 43.88 -15.40 63.96
N GLU A 472 43.87 -16.65 63.50
CA GLU A 472 43.25 -17.05 62.23
C GLU A 472 41.74 -16.76 62.19
N ILE A 473 41.03 -17.05 63.28
CA ILE A 473 39.60 -16.73 63.41
C ILE A 473 39.38 -15.22 63.26
N ASN A 474 40.15 -14.38 63.95
CA ASN A 474 40.01 -12.92 63.86
C ASN A 474 40.25 -12.38 62.45
N VAL A 475 41.22 -12.96 61.70
CA VAL A 475 41.46 -12.60 60.29
C VAL A 475 40.24 -12.98 59.45
N ALA A 476 39.76 -14.22 59.57
CA ALA A 476 38.59 -14.70 58.84
C ALA A 476 37.32 -13.89 59.16
N THR A 477 37.11 -13.50 60.42
CA THR A 477 35.96 -12.69 60.84
C THR A 477 35.99 -11.29 60.23
N ARG A 478 37.18 -10.66 60.10
CA ARG A 478 37.30 -9.37 59.40
C ARG A 478 36.99 -9.49 57.91
N GLU A 479 37.43 -10.56 57.27
CA GLU A 479 37.08 -10.85 55.86
C GLU A 479 35.57 -11.06 55.69
N GLN A 480 34.95 -11.83 56.60
CA GLN A 480 33.49 -12.04 56.61
C GLN A 480 32.72 -10.72 56.79
N GLN A 481 33.15 -9.84 57.68
CA GLN A 481 32.50 -8.54 57.87
C GLN A 481 32.54 -7.69 56.59
N SER A 482 33.67 -7.69 55.89
CA SER A 482 33.79 -7.03 54.58
C SER A 482 32.87 -7.66 53.54
N ALA A 483 32.83 -8.99 53.46
CA ALA A 483 31.96 -9.73 52.54
C ALA A 483 30.47 -9.46 52.80
N VAL A 484 30.04 -9.45 54.07
CA VAL A 484 28.66 -9.12 54.46
C VAL A 484 28.29 -7.69 54.02
N SER A 485 29.18 -6.72 54.23
CA SER A 485 28.96 -5.34 53.77
C SER A 485 28.83 -5.25 52.24
N HIS A 486 29.67 -5.97 51.50
CA HIS A 486 29.56 -6.03 50.04
C HIS A 486 28.24 -6.65 49.58
N ILE A 487 27.80 -7.75 50.19
CA ILE A 487 26.54 -8.39 49.80
C ILE A 487 25.34 -7.49 50.15
N SER A 488 25.36 -6.81 51.29
CA SER A 488 24.32 -5.83 51.66
C SER A 488 24.15 -4.72 50.61
N ASN A 489 25.26 -4.18 50.08
CA ASN A 489 25.20 -3.22 48.97
C ASN A 489 24.61 -3.83 47.69
N SER A 490 24.97 -5.06 47.34
CA SER A 490 24.41 -5.75 46.17
C SER A 490 22.90 -6.02 46.33
N VAL A 491 22.45 -6.36 47.54
CA VAL A 491 21.02 -6.54 47.85
C VAL A 491 20.26 -5.23 47.67
N ALA A 492 20.82 -4.09 48.07
CA ALA A 492 20.22 -2.78 47.83
C ALA A 492 20.10 -2.43 46.33
N GLU A 493 21.07 -2.83 45.51
CA GLU A 493 21.02 -2.65 44.04
C GLU A 493 19.93 -3.53 43.40
N ILE A 494 19.77 -4.78 43.86
CA ILE A 494 18.67 -5.67 43.45
C ILE A 494 17.34 -5.05 43.85
N ALA A 495 17.23 -4.44 45.03
CA ALA A 495 16.03 -3.74 45.47
C ALA A 495 15.64 -2.59 44.53
N GLY A 496 16.63 -1.78 44.12
CA GLY A 496 16.42 -0.73 43.12
C GLY A 496 15.97 -1.26 41.76
N THR A 497 16.49 -2.42 41.35
CA THR A 497 16.08 -3.08 40.10
C THR A 497 14.64 -3.59 40.18
N ALA A 498 14.23 -4.19 41.31
CA ALA A 498 12.86 -4.64 41.54
C ALA A 498 11.87 -3.46 41.49
N ALA A 499 12.19 -2.33 42.14
CA ALA A 499 11.38 -1.12 42.08
C ALA A 499 11.27 -0.54 40.65
N THR A 500 12.37 -0.54 39.91
CA THR A 500 12.38 -0.08 38.51
C THR A 500 11.52 -0.99 37.63
N THR A 501 11.63 -2.31 37.82
CA THR A 501 10.85 -3.31 37.09
C THR A 501 9.34 -3.12 37.31
N ASP A 502 8.93 -2.81 38.53
CA ASP A 502 7.52 -2.51 38.84
C ASP A 502 7.03 -1.24 38.13
N SER A 503 7.83 -0.16 38.17
CA SER A 503 7.54 1.08 37.44
C SER A 503 7.46 0.89 35.92
N GLU A 504 8.36 0.10 35.35
CA GLU A 504 8.36 -0.23 33.92
C GLU A 504 7.16 -1.09 33.53
N SER A 505 6.79 -2.05 34.38
CA SER A 505 5.57 -2.84 34.21
C SER A 505 4.33 -1.95 34.14
N SER A 506 4.19 -0.98 35.05
CA SER A 506 3.08 -0.02 35.02
C SER A 506 3.04 0.79 33.72
N SER A 507 4.22 1.22 33.24
CA SER A 507 4.36 1.96 31.98
C SER A 507 3.97 1.10 30.76
N LEU A 508 4.37 -0.19 30.74
CA LEU A 508 3.99 -1.13 29.68
C LEU A 508 2.48 -1.40 29.67
N ALA A 509 1.86 -1.55 30.85
CA ALA A 509 0.41 -1.72 30.96
C ALA A 509 -0.34 -0.51 30.37
N SER A 510 0.07 0.71 30.72
CA SER A 510 -0.52 1.93 30.14
C SER A 510 -0.29 2.03 28.62
N GLY A 511 0.90 1.66 28.14
CA GLY A 511 1.20 1.60 26.71
C GLY A 511 0.32 0.59 25.96
N ALA A 512 0.07 -0.57 26.56
CA ALA A 512 -0.83 -1.59 26.02
C ALA A 512 -2.30 -1.13 26.01
N GLU A 513 -2.76 -0.39 27.01
CA GLU A 513 -4.10 0.22 27.01
C GLU A 513 -4.24 1.24 25.87
N GLN A 514 -3.24 2.09 25.68
CA GLN A 514 -3.24 3.09 24.61
C GLN A 514 -3.23 2.44 23.22
N LEU A 515 -2.41 1.40 23.03
CA LEU A 515 -2.39 0.61 21.79
C LEU A 515 -3.74 -0.05 21.52
N SER A 516 -4.35 -0.67 22.53
CA SER A 516 -5.69 -1.26 22.46
C SER A 516 -6.75 -0.21 22.07
N SER A 517 -6.69 0.98 22.67
CA SER A 517 -7.60 2.07 22.28
C SER A 517 -7.38 2.51 20.83
N SER A 518 -6.13 2.59 20.37
CA SER A 518 -5.79 2.97 19.01
C SER A 518 -6.24 1.92 17.99
N THR A 519 -6.03 0.63 18.27
CA THR A 519 -6.50 -0.45 17.40
C THR A 519 -8.02 -0.48 17.32
N ASN A 520 -8.73 -0.22 18.43
CA ASN A 520 -10.18 -0.11 18.43
C ASN A 520 -10.68 1.08 17.58
N LEU A 521 -10.00 2.23 17.64
CA LEU A 521 -10.33 3.38 16.79
C LEU A 521 -10.09 3.06 15.31
N MET A 522 -8.95 2.45 14.97
CA MET A 522 -8.64 2.06 13.60
C MET A 522 -9.64 1.03 13.08
N ARG A 523 -10.01 0.04 13.89
CA ARG A 523 -11.03 -0.96 13.57
C ARG A 523 -12.40 -0.32 13.32
N ALA A 524 -12.79 0.67 14.12
CA ALA A 524 -14.04 1.41 13.89
C ALA A 524 -13.99 2.22 12.58
N GLN A 525 -12.85 2.84 12.25
CA GLN A 525 -12.66 3.58 11.00
C GLN A 525 -12.65 2.65 9.77
N LEU A 526 -12.07 1.46 9.89
CA LEU A 526 -12.05 0.46 8.83
C LEU A 526 -13.40 -0.26 8.69
N GLY A 527 -14.12 -0.48 9.79
CA GLY A 527 -15.40 -1.17 9.80
C GLY A 527 -16.52 -0.45 9.02
N ARG A 528 -16.33 0.82 8.64
CA ARG A 528 -17.23 1.50 7.70
C ARG A 528 -17.13 0.96 6.28
N PHE A 529 -16.00 0.33 5.94
CA PHE A 529 -15.76 -0.19 4.60
C PHE A 529 -16.29 -1.62 4.48
N LYS A 530 -17.10 -1.85 3.45
CA LYS A 530 -17.49 -3.20 3.04
C LYS A 530 -16.50 -3.68 2.00
N LEU A 531 -15.79 -4.76 2.31
CA LEU A 531 -14.77 -5.31 1.44
C LEU A 531 -15.38 -6.39 0.53
N ARG A 532 -14.81 -6.55 -0.67
CA ARG A 532 -15.11 -7.69 -1.54
C ARG A 532 -14.80 -8.96 -0.77
N SER A 533 -15.76 -9.89 -0.72
CA SER A 533 -15.45 -11.22 -0.19
C SER A 533 -14.39 -11.82 -1.10
N ASN A 534 -13.27 -12.24 -0.52
CA ASN A 534 -12.21 -12.90 -1.27
C ASN A 534 -12.59 -14.37 -1.59
N ASN A 535 -13.85 -14.58 -2.00
CA ASN A 535 -14.39 -15.88 -2.36
C ASN A 535 -13.62 -16.50 -3.53
N ALA A 536 -12.99 -15.69 -4.39
CA ALA A 536 -12.12 -16.19 -5.45
C ALA A 536 -10.87 -16.89 -4.89
N ALA A 537 -10.16 -16.28 -3.93
CA ALA A 537 -9.00 -16.90 -3.28
C ALA A 537 -9.37 -18.10 -2.41
N MET A 538 -10.54 -18.06 -1.76
CA MET A 538 -11.04 -19.20 -0.96
C MET A 538 -11.55 -20.35 -1.84
N ALA A 539 -12.21 -20.05 -2.96
CA ALA A 539 -12.63 -21.05 -3.95
C ALA A 539 -11.44 -21.65 -4.71
N GLU A 540 -10.39 -20.88 -4.99
CA GLU A 540 -9.17 -21.37 -5.65
C GLU A 540 -8.32 -22.22 -4.68
N ALA A 541 -8.22 -21.82 -3.41
CA ALA A 541 -7.60 -22.63 -2.34
C ALA A 541 -8.41 -23.91 -2.02
N MET A 542 -9.74 -23.88 -2.18
CA MET A 542 -10.60 -25.06 -2.04
C MET A 542 -10.64 -25.93 -3.30
N ALA A 543 -10.42 -25.36 -4.50
CA ALA A 543 -10.34 -26.12 -5.75
C ALA A 543 -9.07 -26.97 -5.85
N ASP A 544 -7.98 -26.54 -5.19
CA ASP A 544 -6.73 -27.31 -5.08
C ASP A 544 -6.74 -28.28 -3.87
N PHE A 545 -7.80 -28.26 -3.06
CA PHE A 545 -7.95 -29.16 -1.91
C PHE A 545 -8.60 -30.48 -2.33
N ASP A 546 -7.78 -31.49 -2.61
CA ASP A 546 -8.26 -32.84 -2.94
C ASP A 546 -8.91 -33.52 -1.71
N LEU A 547 -10.23 -33.39 -1.61
CA LEU A 547 -11.07 -34.02 -0.59
C LEU A 547 -10.94 -35.56 -0.54
N SER A 548 -10.38 -36.19 -1.59
CA SER A 548 -10.17 -37.64 -1.63
C SER A 548 -8.98 -38.11 -0.77
N GLN A 549 -8.13 -37.20 -0.30
CA GLN A 549 -7.00 -37.51 0.60
C GLN A 549 -7.32 -37.33 2.10
N LEU A 550 -8.51 -36.81 2.43
CA LEU A 550 -8.94 -36.71 3.82
C LEU A 550 -9.49 -38.05 4.33
N SER A 551 -9.32 -38.31 5.62
CA SER A 551 -10.02 -39.40 6.29
C SER A 551 -11.55 -39.14 6.25
N PRO A 552 -12.40 -40.20 6.28
CA PRO A 552 -13.85 -40.04 6.22
C PRO A 552 -14.43 -39.11 7.30
N GLU A 553 -13.79 -39.05 8.48
CA GLU A 553 -14.16 -38.14 9.58
C GLU A 553 -13.83 -36.68 9.28
N MET A 554 -12.65 -36.40 8.72
CA MET A 554 -12.25 -35.04 8.35
C MET A 554 -13.07 -34.53 7.16
N ALA A 555 -13.35 -35.39 6.17
CA ALA A 555 -14.22 -35.05 5.04
C ALA A 555 -15.64 -34.69 5.50
N ALA A 556 -16.21 -35.45 6.45
CA ALA A 556 -17.53 -35.15 7.02
C ALA A 556 -17.53 -33.83 7.81
N GLN A 557 -16.42 -33.47 8.46
CA GLN A 557 -16.30 -32.24 9.24
C GLN A 557 -16.10 -31.00 8.38
N VAL A 558 -15.34 -31.12 7.28
CA VAL A 558 -15.22 -30.08 6.24
C VAL A 558 -16.54 -29.88 5.51
N GLN A 559 -17.25 -30.96 5.18
CA GLN A 559 -18.58 -30.88 4.56
C GLN A 559 -19.62 -30.23 5.48
N LYS A 560 -19.50 -30.47 6.79
CA LYS A 560 -20.32 -29.78 7.81
C LYS A 560 -19.98 -28.29 7.94
N MET A 561 -18.71 -27.90 7.79
CA MET A 561 -18.32 -26.48 7.71
C MET A 561 -18.83 -25.80 6.42
N LEU A 562 -18.87 -26.53 5.30
CA LEU A 562 -19.41 -26.04 4.03
C LEU A 562 -20.93 -25.88 4.04
N GLU A 563 -21.64 -26.73 4.79
CA GLU A 563 -23.09 -26.59 5.00
C GLU A 563 -23.44 -25.44 5.97
N ASP A 564 -22.52 -25.06 6.87
CA ASP A 564 -22.67 -23.92 7.81
C ASP A 564 -22.44 -22.54 7.14
N GLU A 565 -21.88 -22.47 5.92
CA GLU A 565 -21.63 -21.20 5.19
C GLU A 565 -22.90 -20.51 4.64
N ASN A 566 -24.10 -20.99 4.98
CA ASN A 566 -25.35 -20.25 4.78
C ASN A 566 -25.64 -19.22 5.91
N LEU A 567 -24.63 -18.75 6.64
CA LEU A 567 -24.76 -17.75 7.70
C LEU A 567 -24.75 -16.31 7.19
N THR A 568 -25.89 -15.87 6.66
CA THR A 568 -26.31 -14.44 6.63
C THR A 568 -26.75 -13.93 8.02
N LYS A 569 -26.08 -14.32 9.10
CA LYS A 569 -26.42 -13.86 10.46
C LYS A 569 -25.19 -13.79 11.37
N TYR A 570 -24.36 -12.77 11.21
CA TYR A 570 -23.62 -12.10 12.30
C TYR A 570 -23.13 -10.72 11.79
N ALA A 571 -24.09 -9.88 11.41
CA ALA A 571 -23.87 -8.46 11.14
C ALA A 571 -24.92 -7.64 11.92
N ALA A 572 -24.90 -7.77 13.25
CA ALA A 572 -25.48 -6.84 14.20
C ALA A 572 -25.13 -7.32 15.62
N GLU A 573 -23.94 -6.97 16.10
CA GLU A 573 -23.63 -6.64 17.50
C GLU A 573 -22.32 -5.85 17.57
#